data_AF-W6N3Y8-F1
#
_entry.id   AF-W6N3Y8-F1
#
_cell.length_a   1.000
_cell.length_b   1.000
_cell.length_c   1.000
_cell.angle_alpha   90.00
_cell.angle_beta   90.00
_cell.angle_gamma   90.00
#
_symmetry.space_group_name_H-M   'P 1'
#
loop_
_entity.id
_entity.type
_entity.pdbx_description
1 polymer ?
#
loop_
_entity_poly.entity_id
_entity_poly.type
_entity_poly.pdbx_seq_one_letter_code
_entity_poly.pdbx_strand_id
1 'polypeptide(L)'
;MNENVKYNIIKKLVESNGNNQRAAIQINCTVRHINRMIKGYKEKGKDFFIHGNHGRNPVHALDNSIKQTIVNLYRTKYEGTNLTHFSELLEGFEGIKVSSNTIRSILLQEFILSPKAKHASKKTLQAKLKDMPKSTKSKKQAGIIQNSILVVEDTHPKRPRCAYFGEMLQMDASLHPSFSGKKSTPYSCR
;
A
#
# COMPACT_ATOMS: atom_id res chain seq x y z
N MET A 1 -13.45 -18.75 -6.69
CA MET A 1 -13.47 -18.67 -8.17
C MET A 1 -14.01 -17.31 -8.58
N ASN A 2 -13.32 -16.61 -9.49
CA ASN A 2 -13.65 -15.26 -9.93
C ASN A 2 -14.97 -15.24 -10.74
N GLU A 3 -15.78 -14.17 -10.60
CA GLU A 3 -17.09 -13.99 -11.25
C GLU A 3 -16.99 -14.16 -12.76
N ASN A 4 -15.95 -13.59 -13.38
CA ASN A 4 -15.68 -13.72 -14.82
C ASN A 4 -15.46 -15.18 -15.25
N VAL A 5 -14.86 -16.01 -14.40
CA VAL A 5 -14.59 -17.41 -14.75
C VAL A 5 -15.89 -18.21 -14.72
N LYS A 6 -16.79 -17.94 -13.76
CA LYS A 6 -18.13 -18.54 -13.72
C LYS A 6 -18.94 -18.16 -14.96
N TYR A 7 -18.93 -16.88 -15.32
CA TYR A 7 -19.57 -16.39 -16.54
C TYR A 7 -19.06 -17.12 -17.79
N ASN A 8 -17.74 -17.22 -17.97
CA ASN A 8 -17.15 -17.85 -19.16
C ASN A 8 -17.53 -19.33 -19.29
N ILE A 9 -17.57 -20.07 -18.17
CA ILE A 9 -17.95 -21.49 -18.18
C ILE A 9 -19.42 -21.65 -18.54
N ILE A 10 -20.31 -20.83 -17.96
CA ILE A 10 -21.75 -20.91 -18.24
C ILE A 10 -22.07 -20.45 -19.66
N LYS A 11 -21.43 -19.37 -20.14
CA LYS A 11 -21.52 -18.92 -21.53
C LYS A 11 -21.16 -20.06 -22.49
N LYS A 12 -19.98 -20.68 -22.30
CA LYS A 12 -19.52 -21.79 -23.13
C LYS A 12 -20.49 -22.97 -23.07
N LEU A 13 -21.00 -23.31 -21.89
CA LEU A 13 -21.94 -24.41 -21.71
C LEU A 13 -23.25 -24.19 -22.47
N VAL A 14 -23.76 -22.95 -22.48
CA VAL A 14 -24.99 -22.59 -23.21
C VAL A 14 -24.75 -22.58 -24.72
N GLU A 15 -23.60 -22.07 -25.19
CA GLU A 15 -23.24 -22.07 -26.62
C GLU A 15 -23.01 -23.49 -27.16
N SER A 16 -22.36 -24.36 -26.39
CA SER A 16 -22.00 -25.72 -26.83
C SER A 16 -23.04 -26.78 -26.47
N ASN A 17 -24.15 -26.40 -25.84
CA ASN A 17 -25.17 -27.28 -25.25
C ASN A 17 -24.56 -28.49 -24.48
N GLY A 18 -23.56 -28.19 -23.63
CA GLY A 18 -22.69 -29.20 -23.00
C GLY A 18 -23.28 -29.88 -21.76
N ASN A 19 -22.51 -30.80 -21.16
CA ASN A 19 -22.94 -31.54 -19.97
C ASN A 19 -22.90 -30.68 -18.68
N ASN A 20 -24.05 -30.50 -18.04
CA ASN A 20 -24.24 -29.76 -16.80
C ASN A 20 -23.47 -30.32 -15.60
N GLN A 21 -23.30 -31.64 -15.51
CA GLN A 21 -22.55 -32.28 -14.42
C GLN A 21 -21.06 -31.94 -14.49
N ARG A 22 -20.51 -31.84 -15.70
CA ARG A 22 -19.10 -31.47 -15.90
C ARG A 22 -18.84 -30.03 -15.45
N ALA A 23 -19.74 -29.10 -15.79
CA ALA A 23 -19.64 -27.72 -15.30
C ALA A 23 -19.84 -27.59 -13.79
N ALA A 24 -20.73 -28.41 -13.21
CA ALA A 24 -20.93 -28.49 -11.76
C ALA A 24 -19.64 -28.84 -11.02
N ILE A 25 -18.91 -29.86 -11.50
CA ILE A 25 -17.59 -30.25 -10.98
C ILE A 25 -16.56 -29.12 -11.17
N GLN A 26 -16.53 -28.51 -12.36
CA GLN A 26 -15.55 -27.45 -12.66
C GLN A 26 -15.73 -26.19 -11.81
N ILE A 27 -16.98 -25.79 -11.53
CA ILE A 27 -17.31 -24.62 -10.69
C ILE A 27 -17.33 -25.01 -9.19
N ASN A 28 -17.25 -26.30 -8.87
CA ASN A 28 -17.41 -26.87 -7.54
C ASN A 28 -18.75 -26.46 -6.90
N CYS A 29 -19.85 -26.73 -7.60
CA CYS A 29 -21.20 -26.40 -7.16
C CYS A 29 -22.20 -27.48 -7.57
N THR A 30 -23.43 -27.42 -7.05
CA THR A 30 -24.45 -28.41 -7.39
C THR A 30 -25.04 -28.16 -8.78
N VAL A 31 -25.59 -29.21 -9.41
CA VAL A 31 -26.27 -29.10 -10.71
C VAL A 31 -27.44 -28.10 -10.64
N ARG A 32 -28.14 -28.02 -9.49
CA ARG A 32 -29.17 -27.01 -9.24
C ARG A 32 -28.62 -25.58 -9.37
N HIS A 33 -27.41 -25.32 -8.87
CA HIS A 33 -26.76 -24.02 -8.99
C HIS A 33 -26.40 -23.70 -10.45
N ILE A 34 -25.90 -24.68 -11.21
CA ILE A 34 -25.66 -24.55 -12.65
C ILE A 34 -26.94 -24.18 -13.39
N ASN A 35 -28.04 -24.92 -13.19
CA ASN A 35 -29.32 -24.64 -13.83
C ASN A 35 -29.84 -23.23 -13.49
N ARG A 36 -29.66 -22.78 -12.24
CA ARG A 36 -29.99 -21.40 -11.83
C ARG A 36 -29.13 -20.36 -12.57
N MET A 37 -27.83 -20.61 -12.73
CA MET A 37 -26.92 -19.73 -13.47
C MET A 37 -27.25 -19.71 -14.97
N ILE A 38 -27.62 -20.84 -15.56
CA ILE A 38 -28.07 -20.90 -16.97
C ILE A 38 -29.34 -20.06 -17.15
N LYS A 39 -30.32 -20.21 -16.26
CA LYS A 39 -31.55 -19.40 -16.29
C LYS A 39 -31.22 -17.90 -16.16
N GLY A 40 -30.42 -17.53 -15.17
CA GLY A 40 -30.00 -16.15 -14.96
C GLY A 40 -29.20 -15.56 -16.14
N TYR A 41 -28.35 -16.37 -16.78
CA TYR A 41 -27.62 -15.98 -17.98
C TYR A 41 -28.56 -15.73 -19.18
N LYS A 42 -29.60 -16.56 -19.36
CA LYS A 42 -30.60 -16.33 -20.42
C LYS A 42 -31.42 -15.06 -20.22
N GLU A 43 -31.73 -14.72 -18.97
CA GLU A 43 -32.55 -13.55 -18.62
C GLU A 43 -31.76 -12.24 -18.61
N LYS A 44 -30.55 -12.24 -18.05
CA LYS A 44 -29.76 -11.03 -17.76
C LYS A 44 -28.34 -11.04 -18.35
N GLY A 45 -27.96 -12.10 -19.06
CA GLY A 45 -26.63 -12.22 -19.65
C GLY A 45 -25.50 -12.19 -18.62
N LYS A 46 -24.53 -11.30 -18.85
CA LYS A 46 -23.35 -11.14 -18.00
C LYS A 46 -23.68 -10.53 -16.64
N ASP A 47 -24.70 -9.67 -16.57
CA ASP A 47 -25.03 -8.90 -15.37
C ASP A 47 -25.50 -9.78 -14.21
N PHE A 48 -26.03 -10.97 -14.51
CA PHE A 48 -26.40 -11.95 -13.48
C PHE A 48 -25.20 -12.40 -12.61
N PHE A 49 -24.00 -12.40 -13.17
CA PHE A 49 -22.80 -12.87 -12.47
C PHE A 49 -22.11 -11.76 -11.68
N ILE A 50 -22.47 -10.50 -11.94
CA ILE A 50 -21.98 -9.36 -11.18
C ILE A 50 -22.67 -9.36 -9.83
N HIS A 51 -21.91 -9.33 -8.74
CA HIS A 51 -22.51 -9.28 -7.41
C HIS A 51 -23.31 -7.99 -7.19
N GLY A 52 -24.44 -8.05 -6.49
CA GLY A 52 -25.29 -6.87 -6.25
C GLY A 52 -24.61 -5.75 -5.46
N ASN A 53 -23.58 -6.10 -4.67
CA ASN A 53 -22.74 -5.12 -3.96
C ASN A 53 -21.51 -4.68 -4.75
N HIS A 54 -21.33 -5.16 -5.99
CA HIS A 54 -20.19 -4.80 -6.81
C HIS A 54 -20.24 -3.30 -7.13
N GLY A 55 -19.22 -2.56 -6.70
CA GLY A 55 -19.10 -1.12 -6.92
C GLY A 55 -20.00 -0.24 -6.03
N ARG A 56 -20.75 -0.83 -5.08
CA ARG A 56 -21.54 -0.05 -4.12
C ARG A 56 -20.65 0.39 -2.95
N ASN A 57 -20.57 1.70 -2.73
CA ASN A 57 -19.91 2.25 -1.54
C ASN A 57 -20.86 2.17 -0.33
N PRO A 58 -20.37 1.72 0.85
CA PRO A 58 -21.13 1.79 2.09
C PRO A 58 -21.53 3.23 2.44
N VAL A 59 -22.66 3.41 3.14
CA VAL A 59 -23.16 4.74 3.55
C VAL A 59 -22.17 5.47 4.47
N HIS A 60 -21.46 4.73 5.32
CA HIS A 60 -20.45 5.27 6.24
C HIS A 60 -19.06 5.39 5.60
N ALA A 61 -18.92 5.15 4.30
CA ALA A 61 -17.65 5.32 3.63
C ALA A 61 -17.30 6.81 3.53
N LEU A 62 -16.07 7.15 3.91
CA LEU A 62 -15.55 8.49 3.71
C LEU A 62 -15.47 8.80 2.21
N ASP A 63 -15.83 10.04 1.87
CA ASP A 63 -15.69 10.52 0.51
C ASP A 63 -14.22 10.51 0.07
N ASN A 64 -14.00 10.29 -1.22
CA ASN A 64 -12.65 10.21 -1.76
C ASN A 64 -11.93 11.57 -1.71
N SER A 65 -12.66 12.69 -1.76
CA SER A 65 -12.06 14.02 -1.56
C SER A 65 -11.44 14.15 -0.17
N ILE A 66 -12.16 13.76 0.88
CA ILE A 66 -11.70 13.81 2.27
C ILE A 66 -10.47 12.92 2.47
N LYS A 67 -10.46 11.71 1.86
CA LYS A 67 -9.29 10.82 1.93
C LYS A 67 -8.05 11.47 1.32
N GLN A 68 -8.19 12.11 0.17
CA GLN A 68 -7.11 12.85 -0.49
C GLN A 68 -6.61 14.01 0.39
N THR A 69 -7.53 14.77 1.01
CA THR A 69 -7.19 15.84 1.94
C THR A 69 -6.37 15.32 3.12
N ILE A 70 -6.77 14.19 3.73
CA ILE A 70 -6.02 13.56 4.83
C ILE A 70 -4.60 13.18 4.41
N VAL A 71 -4.43 12.58 3.22
CA VAL A 71 -3.11 12.20 2.69
C VAL A 71 -2.23 13.44 2.46
N ASN A 72 -2.80 14.50 1.88
CA ASN A 72 -2.08 15.73 1.58
C ASN A 72 -1.63 16.44 2.86
N LEU A 73 -2.50 16.53 3.87
CA LEU A 73 -2.17 17.11 5.17
C LEU A 73 -1.04 16.33 5.86
N TYR A 74 -1.07 15.01 5.78
CA TYR A 74 -0.01 14.18 6.35
C TYR A 74 1.34 14.38 5.65
N ARG A 75 1.36 14.57 4.32
CA ARG A 75 2.60 14.80 3.56
C ARG A 75 3.18 16.20 3.70
N THR A 76 2.34 17.21 3.94
CA THR A 76 2.78 18.62 3.89
C THR A 76 2.97 19.22 5.28
N LYS A 77 1.99 19.04 6.16
CA LYS A 77 1.90 19.77 7.45
C LYS A 77 2.24 18.89 8.64
N TYR A 78 1.90 17.59 8.57
CA TYR A 78 1.97 16.67 9.72
C TYR A 78 2.87 15.47 9.45
N GLU A 79 3.93 15.66 8.67
CA GLU A 79 4.87 14.60 8.33
C GLU A 79 5.55 14.06 9.59
N GLY A 80 5.67 12.73 9.68
CA GLY A 80 6.36 12.09 10.81
C GLY A 80 5.57 12.04 12.13
N THR A 81 4.31 12.50 12.15
CA THR A 81 3.47 12.40 13.34
C THR A 81 2.99 10.95 13.61
N ASN A 82 2.72 10.64 14.89
CA ASN A 82 2.05 9.39 15.23
C ASN A 82 0.58 9.45 14.76
N LEU A 83 0.01 8.34 14.28
CA LEU A 83 -1.36 8.31 13.76
C LEU A 83 -2.44 8.66 14.80
N THR A 84 -2.19 8.36 16.08
CA THR A 84 -3.09 8.79 17.16
C THR A 84 -3.06 10.30 17.32
N HIS A 85 -1.86 10.88 17.35
CA HIS A 85 -1.71 12.32 17.44
C HIS A 85 -2.24 13.03 16.20
N PHE A 86 -2.02 12.47 15.02
CA PHE A 86 -2.57 13.00 13.78
C PHE A 86 -4.10 13.00 13.77
N SER A 87 -4.75 11.99 14.36
CA SER A 87 -6.20 11.97 14.55
C SER A 87 -6.68 13.15 15.41
N GLU A 88 -5.97 13.46 16.49
CA GLU A 88 -6.28 14.60 17.37
C GLU A 88 -6.09 15.93 16.64
N LEU A 89 -5.02 16.05 15.85
CA LEU A 89 -4.73 17.25 15.06
C LEU A 89 -5.79 17.49 13.98
N LEU A 90 -6.26 16.43 13.32
CA LEU A 90 -7.35 16.52 12.33
C LEU A 90 -8.66 16.96 12.97
N GLU A 91 -9.00 16.44 14.16
CA GLU A 91 -10.23 16.82 14.87
C GLU A 91 -10.15 18.27 15.38
N GLY A 92 -9.00 18.69 15.91
CA GLY A 92 -8.81 20.02 16.49
C GLY A 92 -8.62 21.16 15.49
N PHE A 93 -7.77 20.98 14.47
CA PHE A 93 -7.40 22.07 13.55
C PHE A 93 -8.20 22.05 12.24
N GLU A 94 -8.58 20.86 11.76
CA GLU A 94 -9.18 20.69 10.43
C GLU A 94 -10.67 20.30 10.52
N GLY A 95 -11.19 20.02 11.73
CA GLY A 95 -12.58 19.61 11.97
C GLY A 95 -12.95 18.24 11.42
N ILE A 96 -11.96 17.39 11.10
CA ILE A 96 -12.15 16.08 10.48
C ILE A 96 -12.07 14.98 11.55
N LYS A 97 -13.22 14.40 11.91
CA LYS A 97 -13.29 13.31 12.89
C LYS A 97 -13.10 11.94 12.24
N VAL A 98 -11.90 11.39 12.33
CA VAL A 98 -11.56 10.08 11.75
C VAL A 98 -10.69 9.28 12.72
N SER A 99 -10.97 7.98 12.89
CA SER A 99 -10.17 7.13 13.77
C SER A 99 -8.75 6.90 13.24
N SER A 100 -7.78 6.70 14.15
CA SER A 100 -6.39 6.38 13.81
C SER A 100 -6.25 5.12 12.94
N ASN A 101 -7.16 4.14 13.07
CA ASN A 101 -7.15 2.94 12.24
C ASN A 101 -7.64 3.23 10.82
N THR A 102 -8.66 4.08 10.67
CA THR A 102 -9.13 4.54 9.35
C THR A 102 -8.05 5.32 8.63
N ILE A 103 -7.38 6.24 9.33
CA ILE A 103 -6.22 6.97 8.82
C ILE A 103 -5.13 6.00 8.36
N ARG A 104 -4.79 4.99 9.19
CA ARG A 104 -3.82 3.96 8.83
C ARG A 104 -4.20 3.28 7.52
N SER A 105 -5.45 2.88 7.36
CA SER A 105 -5.93 2.24 6.13
C SER A 105 -5.81 3.15 4.92
N ILE A 106 -6.15 4.43 5.05
CA ILE A 106 -6.03 5.45 3.98
C ILE A 106 -4.56 5.62 3.59
N LEU A 107 -3.66 5.84 4.56
CA LEU A 107 -2.23 6.04 4.29
C LEU A 107 -1.58 4.79 3.68
N LEU A 108 -1.99 3.59 4.09
CA LEU A 108 -1.49 2.33 3.54
C LEU A 108 -1.88 2.13 2.06
N GLN A 109 -3.03 2.66 1.62
CA GLN A 109 -3.42 2.63 0.20
C GLN A 109 -2.46 3.44 -0.66
N GLU A 110 -1.89 4.50 -0.10
CA GLU A 110 -0.87 5.36 -0.72
C GLU A 110 0.57 4.91 -0.42
N PHE A 111 0.75 3.70 0.11
CA PHE A 111 2.03 3.11 0.52
C PHE A 111 2.81 3.91 1.57
N ILE A 112 2.12 4.73 2.36
CA ILE A 112 2.71 5.52 3.45
C ILE A 112 2.60 4.72 4.76
N LEU A 113 3.70 4.61 5.48
CA LEU A 113 3.74 3.97 6.80
C LEU A 113 3.81 4.99 7.93
N SER A 114 3.26 4.61 9.07
CA SER A 114 3.49 5.33 10.32
C SER A 114 4.97 5.25 10.72
N PRO A 115 5.54 6.29 11.35
CA PRO A 115 6.91 6.28 11.85
C PRO A 115 7.18 5.11 12.81
N LYS A 116 6.19 4.79 13.66
CA LYS A 116 6.23 3.67 14.61
C LYS A 116 5.73 2.34 14.01
N ALA A 117 5.78 2.18 12.68
CA ALA A 117 5.37 0.95 12.03
C ALA A 117 6.30 -0.22 12.42
N LYS A 118 5.69 -1.37 12.74
CA LYS A 118 6.41 -2.60 13.07
C LYS A 118 7.14 -3.15 11.85
N HIS A 119 8.25 -3.86 12.07
CA HIS A 119 9.01 -4.53 11.01
C HIS A 119 8.16 -5.45 10.12
N ALA A 120 7.21 -6.19 10.71
CA ALA A 120 6.29 -7.03 9.96
C ALA A 120 5.48 -6.22 8.93
N SER A 121 4.95 -5.06 9.33
CA SER A 121 4.19 -4.18 8.42
C SER A 121 5.08 -3.64 7.29
N LYS A 122 6.31 -3.20 7.61
CA LYS A 122 7.29 -2.78 6.59
C LYS A 122 7.58 -3.90 5.59
N LYS A 123 7.84 -5.12 6.07
CA LYS A 123 8.09 -6.30 5.23
C LYS A 123 6.92 -6.63 4.31
N THR A 124 5.69 -6.60 4.85
CA THR A 124 4.49 -6.85 4.03
C THR A 124 4.29 -5.78 2.95
N LEU A 125 4.59 -4.52 3.26
CA LEU A 125 4.49 -3.44 2.29
C LEU A 125 5.57 -3.57 1.20
N GLN A 126 6.82 -3.84 1.59
CA GLN A 126 7.91 -4.10 0.64
C GLN A 126 7.60 -5.27 -0.29
N ALA A 127 7.05 -6.37 0.22
CA ALA A 127 6.65 -7.50 -0.61
C ALA A 127 5.59 -7.09 -1.65
N LYS A 128 4.55 -6.36 -1.24
CA LYS A 128 3.52 -5.83 -2.15
C LYS A 128 4.13 -4.90 -3.21
N LEU A 129 5.01 -4.00 -2.80
CA LEU A 129 5.68 -3.06 -3.71
C LEU A 129 6.61 -3.77 -4.71
N LYS A 130 7.24 -4.90 -4.33
CA LYS A 130 8.08 -5.71 -5.24
C LYS A 130 7.26 -6.50 -6.27
N ASP A 131 6.00 -6.82 -5.97
CA ASP A 131 5.12 -7.57 -6.88
C ASP A 131 4.35 -6.67 -7.86
N MET A 132 3.97 -5.46 -7.47
CA MET A 132 3.27 -4.49 -8.32
C MET A 132 3.94 -4.11 -9.65
N PRO A 133 5.28 -3.90 -9.75
CA PRO A 133 5.90 -3.50 -11.01
C PRO A 133 5.80 -4.61 -12.07
N LYS A 134 5.75 -5.88 -11.65
CA LYS A 134 5.61 -7.03 -12.57
C LYS A 134 4.30 -7.01 -13.36
N SER A 135 3.26 -6.37 -12.81
CA SER A 135 1.93 -6.30 -13.43
C SER A 135 1.66 -4.97 -14.13
N THR A 136 2.49 -3.95 -13.90
CA THR A 136 2.22 -2.57 -14.33
C THR A 136 2.75 -2.31 -15.74
N LYS A 137 1.87 -1.87 -16.65
CA LYS A 137 2.25 -1.57 -18.06
C LYS A 137 2.80 -0.15 -18.27
N SER A 138 2.61 0.75 -17.30
CA SER A 138 2.95 2.17 -17.42
C SER A 138 4.29 2.54 -16.77
N LYS A 139 5.16 3.22 -17.52
CA LYS A 139 6.47 3.71 -17.05
C LYS A 139 6.35 4.70 -15.89
N LYS A 140 5.35 5.60 -15.92
CA LYS A 140 5.13 6.61 -14.86
C LYS A 140 4.77 5.95 -13.52
N GLN A 141 3.90 4.95 -13.56
CA GLN A 141 3.51 4.20 -12.37
C GLN A 141 4.67 3.38 -11.81
N ALA A 142 5.50 2.78 -12.68
CA ALA A 142 6.71 2.09 -12.27
C ALA A 142 7.67 3.02 -11.50
N GLY A 143 7.85 4.27 -11.96
CA GLY A 143 8.69 5.26 -11.26
C GLY A 143 8.18 5.60 -9.85
N ILE A 144 6.87 5.78 -9.68
CA ILE A 144 6.25 6.02 -8.37
C ILE A 144 6.49 4.84 -7.43
N ILE A 145 6.33 3.61 -7.93
CA ILE A 145 6.57 2.39 -7.16
C ILE A 145 8.04 2.32 -6.70
N GLN A 146 9.00 2.58 -7.59
CA GLN A 146 10.42 2.57 -7.24
C GLN A 146 10.75 3.60 -6.16
N ASN A 147 10.22 4.82 -6.27
CA ASN A 147 10.40 5.85 -5.24
C ASN A 147 9.83 5.40 -3.89
N SER A 148 8.67 4.75 -3.88
CA SER A 148 8.08 4.24 -2.63
C SER A 148 8.91 3.10 -2.01
N ILE A 149 9.54 2.24 -2.83
CA ILE A 149 10.44 1.19 -2.34
C ILE A 149 11.63 1.81 -1.63
N LEU A 150 12.24 2.83 -2.25
CA LEU A 150 13.37 3.56 -1.67
C LEU A 150 12.99 4.14 -0.31
N VAL A 151 11.85 4.82 -0.18
CA VAL A 151 11.38 5.41 1.09
C VAL A 151 11.20 4.38 2.21
N VAL A 152 10.79 3.15 1.88
CA VAL A 152 10.59 2.09 2.90
C VAL A 152 11.90 1.40 3.29
N GLU A 153 12.86 1.30 2.37
CA GLU A 153 14.19 0.73 2.61
C GLU A 153 15.14 1.74 3.28
N ASP A 154 14.95 3.04 3.03
CA ASP A 154 15.83 4.08 3.53
C ASP A 154 15.77 4.13 5.05
N THR A 155 16.82 3.61 5.65
CA THR A 155 16.89 3.37 7.09
C THR A 155 17.55 4.54 7.79
N HIS A 156 18.47 5.25 7.15
CA HIS A 156 19.06 6.54 7.55
C HIS A 156 19.85 7.07 6.33
N PRO A 157 20.01 8.40 6.15
CA PRO A 157 20.90 8.93 5.13
C PRO A 157 22.31 8.40 5.35
N LYS A 158 22.82 7.60 4.41
CA LYS A 158 24.20 7.11 4.45
C LYS A 158 25.10 8.13 3.79
N ARG A 159 26.14 8.59 4.51
CA ARG A 159 27.23 9.35 3.89
C ARG A 159 27.84 8.49 2.77
N PRO A 160 28.14 9.03 1.59
CA PRO A 160 28.86 8.30 0.56
C PRO A 160 30.21 7.83 1.12
N ARG A 161 30.62 6.61 0.74
CA ARG A 161 31.97 6.13 1.07
C ARG A 161 32.99 7.00 0.33
N CYS A 162 34.05 7.40 1.03
CA CYS A 162 35.21 8.01 0.39
C CYS A 162 35.81 7.03 -0.62
N ALA A 163 36.09 7.52 -1.82
CA ALA A 163 36.62 6.74 -2.92
C ALA A 163 38.15 6.55 -2.80
N TYR A 164 38.83 7.52 -2.18
CA TYR A 164 40.27 7.52 -2.02
C TYR A 164 40.70 7.64 -0.55
N PHE A 165 41.86 7.08 -0.24
CA PHE A 165 42.47 7.16 1.09
C PHE A 165 42.78 8.63 1.44
N GLY A 166 42.37 9.07 2.64
CA GLY A 166 42.60 10.43 3.12
C GLY A 166 41.51 11.47 2.76
N GLU A 167 40.50 11.13 1.97
CA GLU A 167 39.38 12.06 1.68
C GLU A 167 38.49 12.35 2.90
N MET A 168 38.48 11.45 3.89
CA MET A 168 37.75 11.65 5.14
C MET A 168 38.67 12.20 6.23
N LEU A 169 38.86 13.52 6.24
CA LEU A 169 39.35 14.20 7.44
C LEU A 169 38.21 14.35 8.44
N GLN A 170 38.11 13.40 9.36
CA GLN A 170 37.15 13.50 10.46
C GLN A 170 37.72 14.48 11.49
N MET A 171 37.26 15.73 11.44
CA MET A 171 37.61 16.73 12.45
C MET A 171 36.75 16.51 13.69
N ASP A 172 37.23 15.68 14.61
CA ASP A 172 36.66 15.61 15.96
C ASP A 172 37.17 16.81 16.76
N ALA A 173 36.69 18.01 16.44
CA ALA A 173 37.09 19.23 17.12
C ALA A 173 35.86 19.85 17.79
N SER A 174 35.54 19.42 19.01
CA SER A 174 34.85 20.33 19.90
C SER A 174 35.81 21.48 20.18
N LEU A 175 35.46 22.70 19.78
CA LEU A 175 36.19 23.92 20.16
C LEU A 175 36.26 24.11 21.69
N HIS A 176 35.43 23.37 22.41
CA HIS A 176 35.34 23.39 23.86
C HIS A 176 36.51 22.64 24.51
N PRO A 177 37.22 23.27 25.47
CA PRO A 177 38.14 22.56 26.35
C PRO A 177 37.39 21.39 27.02
N SER A 178 38.02 20.22 27.04
CA SER A 178 37.57 19.16 27.95
C SER A 178 37.65 19.67 29.39
N PHE A 179 36.84 19.11 30.30
CA PHE A 179 36.64 19.57 31.68
C PHE A 179 37.93 19.75 32.52
N SER A 180 39.08 19.26 32.03
CA SER A 180 40.40 19.36 32.65
C SER A 180 41.31 20.46 32.07
N GLY A 181 40.81 21.34 31.18
CA GLY A 181 41.58 22.47 30.64
C GLY A 181 42.68 22.09 29.64
N LYS A 182 42.81 20.82 29.26
CA LYS A 182 43.75 20.36 28.23
C LYS A 182 43.05 20.23 26.87
N LYS A 183 43.67 20.80 25.84
CA LYS A 183 43.30 20.58 24.43
C LYS A 183 43.83 19.20 24.02
N SER A 184 42.95 18.31 23.60
CA SER A 184 43.34 17.06 22.94
C SER A 184 43.72 17.36 21.50
N THR A 185 45.01 17.35 21.16
CA THR A 185 45.44 17.27 19.76
C THR A 185 45.34 15.81 19.32
N PRO A 186 44.75 15.51 18.15
CA PRO A 186 44.63 14.13 17.71
C PRO A 186 46.01 13.60 17.30
N TYR A 187 46.29 12.39 17.72
CA TYR A 187 47.37 11.58 17.20
C TYR A 187 47.23 11.48 15.67
N SER A 188 48.28 11.83 14.94
CA SER A 188 48.41 11.44 13.54
C SER A 188 48.61 9.92 13.49
N CYS A 189 47.65 9.17 12.95
CA CYS A 189 47.95 7.81 12.51
C CYS A 189 48.94 7.88 11.35
N ARG A 190 50.05 7.16 11.52
CA ARG A 190 51.06 6.88 10.50
C ARG A 190 50.53 5.89 9.48
#